data_AF-A0A1W6K1X3-F1
#
_entry.id   AF-A0A1W6K1X3-F1
#
_cell.length_a   1.000
_cell.length_b   1.000
_cell.length_c   1.000
_cell.angle_alpha   90.00
_cell.angle_beta   90.00
_cell.angle_gamma   90.00
#
_symmetry.space_group_name_H-M   'P 1'
#
loop_
_entity.id
_entity.type
_entity.pdbx_description
1 polymer ?
#
loop_
_entity_poly.entity_id
_entity_poly.type
_entity_poly.pdbx_seq_one_letter_code
_entity_poly.pdbx_strand_id
1 'polypeptide(L)'
;MLSPPDFLRHIASKVFTPNTLDPKRLDDVRRLLAVAETKYKFSSYGGNPKKLVDYLQSPDFTELTLLVGIDLTKKLLEEIINSYDMTEIKNIAKKLLEEFNGYTETENSSDTLVTYNKKSLA
;
A
#
# COMPACT_ATOMS: atom_id res chain seq x y z
N MET A 1 8.56 -4.78 24.86
CA MET A 1 7.52 -5.38 24.00
C MET A 1 6.61 -4.26 23.57
N LEU A 2 6.61 -3.88 22.28
CA LEU A 2 5.66 -2.88 21.78
C LEU A 2 4.38 -3.64 21.38
N SER A 3 3.27 -3.26 21.97
CA SER A 3 1.96 -3.76 21.57
C SER A 3 1.68 -3.35 20.13
N PRO A 4 0.98 -4.17 19.32
CA PRO A 4 0.59 -3.76 17.99
C PRO A 4 -0.19 -2.44 18.06
N PRO A 5 0.02 -1.53 17.09
CA PRO A 5 -0.68 -0.26 17.07
C PRO A 5 -2.19 -0.47 17.11
N ASP A 6 -2.90 0.39 17.84
CA ASP A 6 -4.32 0.20 18.15
C ASP A 6 -5.19 0.10 16.88
N PHE A 7 -4.84 0.90 15.86
CA PHE A 7 -5.59 1.04 14.62
C PHE A 7 -4.65 1.39 13.45
N LEU A 8 -4.94 0.85 12.25
CA LEU A 8 -4.22 1.22 11.02
C LEU A 8 -4.33 2.73 10.74
N ARG A 9 -5.42 3.36 11.16
CA ARG A 9 -5.64 4.81 11.04
C ARG A 9 -4.58 5.64 11.76
N HIS A 10 -4.03 5.16 12.88
CA HIS A 10 -2.94 5.86 13.59
C HIS A 10 -1.63 5.83 12.79
N ILE A 11 -1.32 4.68 12.19
CA ILE A 11 -0.16 4.49 11.31
C ILE A 11 -0.33 5.38 10.07
N ALA A 12 -1.49 5.29 9.42
CA ALA A 12 -1.82 6.06 8.24
C ALA A 12 -1.77 7.58 8.47
N SER A 13 -2.09 8.06 9.67
CA SER A 13 -2.03 9.49 10.01
C SER A 13 -0.61 10.06 10.05
N LYS A 14 0.43 9.20 10.15
CA LYS A 14 1.83 9.62 10.02
C LYS A 14 2.24 9.87 8.57
N VAL A 15 1.51 9.29 7.62
CA VAL A 15 1.81 9.33 6.17
C VAL A 15 0.87 10.29 5.45
N PHE A 16 -0.41 10.21 5.75
CA PHE A 16 -1.47 11.02 5.16
C PHE A 16 -1.73 12.23 6.03
N THR A 17 -1.15 13.35 5.62
CA THR A 17 -1.26 14.65 6.29
C THR A 17 -1.87 15.66 5.32
N PRO A 18 -2.37 16.80 5.80
CA PRO A 18 -2.87 17.87 4.92
C PRO A 18 -1.82 18.42 3.93
N ASN A 19 -0.54 18.13 4.16
CA ASN A 19 0.56 18.52 3.28
C ASN A 19 0.87 17.46 2.21
N THR A 20 0.36 16.22 2.36
CA THR A 20 0.59 15.12 1.41
C THR A 20 -0.64 14.80 0.56
N LEU A 21 -1.84 15.14 1.02
CA LEU A 21 -3.10 15.00 0.30
C LEU A 21 -3.96 16.24 0.48
N ASP A 22 -4.74 16.61 -0.53
CA ASP A 22 -5.76 17.63 -0.36
C ASP A 22 -6.82 17.19 0.67
N PRO A 23 -7.51 18.13 1.33
CA PRO A 23 -8.42 17.81 2.42
C PRO A 23 -9.52 16.81 2.06
N LYS A 24 -10.04 16.86 0.82
CA LYS A 24 -11.11 15.97 0.39
C LYS A 24 -10.60 14.54 0.24
N ARG A 25 -9.46 14.35 -0.43
CA ARG A 25 -8.83 13.02 -0.54
C ARG A 25 -8.43 12.47 0.83
N LEU A 26 -7.94 13.32 1.72
CA LEU A 26 -7.58 12.91 3.08
C LEU A 26 -8.79 12.36 3.86
N ASP A 27 -9.95 13.01 3.74
CA ASP A 27 -11.19 12.54 4.36
C ASP A 27 -11.71 11.24 3.73
N ASP A 28 -11.62 11.11 2.40
CA ASP A 28 -11.96 9.87 1.70
C ASP A 28 -11.09 8.70 2.14
N VAL A 29 -9.77 8.93 2.28
CA VAL A 29 -8.82 7.93 2.80
C VAL A 29 -9.18 7.51 4.22
N ARG A 30 -9.46 8.47 5.12
CA ARG A 30 -9.85 8.18 6.50
C ARG A 30 -11.13 7.34 6.55
N ARG A 31 -12.10 7.65 5.67
CA ARG A 31 -13.35 6.90 5.55
C ARG A 31 -13.10 5.47 5.06
N LEU A 32 -12.31 5.29 4.00
CA LEU A 32 -11.97 3.96 3.49
C LEU A 32 -11.28 3.09 4.55
N LEU A 33 -10.29 3.65 5.26
CA LEU A 33 -9.60 2.93 6.33
C LEU A 33 -10.53 2.53 7.47
N ALA A 34 -11.47 3.40 7.87
CA ALA A 34 -12.44 3.08 8.92
C ALA A 34 -13.40 1.96 8.49
N VAL A 35 -13.86 1.98 7.23
CA VAL A 35 -14.71 0.94 6.65
C VAL A 35 -13.95 -0.39 6.57
N ALA A 36 -12.72 -0.39 6.07
CA ALA A 36 -11.87 -1.57 5.98
C ALA A 36 -11.62 -2.19 7.37
N GLU A 37 -11.26 -1.36 8.35
CA GLU A 37 -11.01 -1.81 9.72
C GLU A 37 -12.22 -2.50 10.34
N THR A 38 -13.42 -1.98 10.07
CA THR A 38 -14.69 -2.59 10.50
C THR A 38 -15.00 -3.89 9.74
N LYS A 39 -14.80 -3.89 8.41
CA LYS A 39 -15.08 -5.02 7.52
C LYS A 39 -14.19 -6.23 7.82
N TYR A 40 -12.87 -6.01 7.91
CA TYR A 40 -11.88 -7.07 8.14
C TYR A 40 -11.62 -7.33 9.63
N LYS A 41 -12.06 -6.45 10.53
CA LYS A 41 -11.92 -6.58 11.98
C LYS A 41 -10.46 -6.74 12.43
N PHE A 42 -9.55 -5.98 11.83
CA PHE A 42 -8.11 -6.02 12.16
C PHE A 42 -7.67 -5.02 13.24
N SER A 43 -8.60 -4.31 13.87
CA SER A 43 -8.26 -3.48 15.03
C SER A 43 -7.67 -4.31 16.17
N SER A 44 -6.73 -3.73 16.90
CA SER A 44 -6.20 -4.29 18.15
C SER A 44 -7.18 -4.17 19.31
N TYR A 45 -8.21 -3.32 19.18
CA TYR A 45 -9.29 -3.15 20.14
C TYR A 45 -10.53 -3.96 19.71
N GLY A 46 -10.63 -5.19 20.19
CA GLY A 46 -11.79 -6.06 19.94
C GLY A 46 -11.82 -6.76 18.57
N GLY A 47 -10.72 -6.70 17.82
CA GLY A 47 -10.52 -7.43 16.56
C GLY A 47 -9.35 -8.42 16.63
N ASN A 48 -8.89 -8.85 15.46
CA ASN A 48 -7.70 -9.68 15.30
C ASN A 48 -6.70 -8.96 14.37
N PRO A 49 -5.64 -8.35 14.90
CA PRO A 49 -4.61 -7.65 14.13
C PRO A 49 -4.02 -8.44 12.96
N LYS A 50 -3.98 -9.78 13.03
CA LYS A 50 -3.50 -10.63 11.93
C LYS A 50 -4.33 -10.48 10.66
N LYS A 51 -5.61 -10.12 10.77
CA LYS A 51 -6.51 -9.88 9.63
C LYS A 51 -6.15 -8.63 8.83
N LEU A 52 -5.15 -7.86 9.25
CA LEU A 52 -4.59 -6.82 8.40
C LEU A 52 -4.02 -7.42 7.10
N VAL A 53 -3.52 -8.66 7.15
CA VAL A 53 -3.05 -9.41 5.98
C VAL A 53 -4.18 -9.53 4.95
N ASP A 54 -5.38 -9.93 5.39
CA ASP A 54 -6.57 -10.05 4.54
C ASP A 54 -6.89 -8.73 3.83
N TYR A 55 -6.81 -7.60 4.56
CA TYR A 55 -7.03 -6.29 3.97
C TYR A 55 -5.94 -5.92 2.96
N LEU A 56 -4.66 -6.10 3.28
CA LEU A 56 -3.53 -5.76 2.39
C LEU A 56 -3.57 -6.54 1.08
N GLN A 57 -4.21 -7.71 1.07
CA GLN A 57 -4.40 -8.54 -0.13
C GLN A 57 -5.76 -8.31 -0.82
N SER A 58 -6.58 -7.40 -0.31
CA SER A 58 -7.95 -7.19 -0.80
C SER A 58 -8.05 -6.11 -1.88
N PRO A 59 -9.13 -6.12 -2.69
CA PRO A 59 -9.44 -5.03 -3.61
C PRO A 59 -9.62 -3.68 -2.91
N ASP A 60 -10.03 -3.66 -1.64
CA ASP A 60 -10.21 -2.41 -0.88
C ASP A 60 -8.85 -1.72 -0.64
N PHE A 61 -7.76 -2.48 -0.50
CA PHE A 61 -6.42 -1.91 -0.42
C PHE A 61 -5.96 -1.39 -1.78
N THR A 62 -6.30 -2.07 -2.88
CA THR A 62 -6.07 -1.53 -4.24
C THR A 62 -6.80 -0.21 -4.45
N GLU A 63 -8.04 -0.09 -3.99
CA GLU A 63 -8.81 1.17 -4.04
C GLU A 63 -8.09 2.28 -3.27
N LEU A 64 -7.58 1.98 -2.07
CA LEU A 64 -6.76 2.93 -1.31
C LEU A 64 -5.52 3.35 -2.10
N THR A 65 -4.80 2.41 -2.70
CA THR A 65 -3.60 2.68 -3.52
C THR A 65 -3.92 3.59 -4.70
N LEU A 66 -5.03 3.35 -5.41
CA LEU A 66 -5.48 4.22 -6.50
C LEU A 66 -5.84 5.62 -6.01
N LEU A 67 -6.43 5.72 -4.82
CA LEU A 67 -6.81 6.99 -4.21
C LEU A 67 -5.61 7.82 -3.75
N VAL A 68 -4.54 7.20 -3.22
CA VAL A 68 -3.39 7.93 -2.66
C VAL A 68 -2.16 7.97 -3.58
N GLY A 69 -2.12 7.10 -4.58
CA GLY A 69 -0.97 6.92 -5.47
C GLY A 69 0.11 6.00 -4.88
N ILE A 70 1.03 5.58 -5.76
CA ILE A 70 2.05 4.58 -5.44
C ILE A 70 3.01 5.09 -4.36
N ASP A 71 3.51 6.32 -4.45
CA ASP A 71 4.51 6.85 -3.50
C ASP A 71 4.00 6.88 -2.06
N LEU A 72 2.77 7.35 -1.87
CA LEU A 72 2.15 7.39 -0.54
C LEU A 72 1.77 5.99 -0.05
N THR A 73 1.43 5.07 -0.96
CA THR A 73 1.22 3.66 -0.63
C THR A 73 2.51 3.00 -0.13
N LYS A 74 3.65 3.24 -0.80
CA LYS A 74 4.96 2.74 -0.36
C LYS A 74 5.29 3.23 1.05
N LYS A 75 5.12 4.52 1.33
CA LYS A 75 5.33 5.09 2.68
C LYS A 75 4.41 4.47 3.73
N LEU A 76 3.15 4.18 3.38
CA LEU A 76 2.24 3.47 4.28
C LEU A 76 2.74 2.05 4.59
N LEU A 77 3.19 1.31 3.57
CA LEU A 77 3.72 -0.04 3.73
C LEU A 77 4.99 -0.05 4.60
N GLU A 78 5.89 0.90 4.40
CA GLU A 78 7.07 1.09 5.26
C GLU A 78 6.67 1.34 6.72
N GLU A 79 5.71 2.22 6.96
CA GLU A 79 5.24 2.51 8.32
C GLU A 79 4.54 1.30 8.97
N ILE A 80 3.83 0.47 8.19
CA ILE A 80 3.26 -0.81 8.64
C ILE A 80 4.39 -1.78 9.06
N ILE A 81 5.43 -1.92 8.24
CA ILE A 81 6.58 -2.79 8.53
C ILE A 81 7.28 -2.38 9.83
N ASN A 82 7.42 -1.07 10.04
CA ASN A 82 8.06 -0.50 11.22
C ASN A 82 7.19 -0.59 12.48
N SER A 83 5.87 -0.52 12.35
CA SER A 83 4.95 -0.42 13.49
C SER A 83 4.42 -1.77 13.99
N TYR A 84 4.23 -2.77 13.14
CA TYR A 84 3.68 -4.07 13.53
C TYR A 84 4.76 -5.10 13.81
N ASP A 85 4.74 -5.79 14.94
CA ASP A 85 5.73 -6.85 15.23
C ASP A 85 5.44 -8.21 14.56
N MET A 86 4.20 -8.45 14.13
CA MET A 86 3.80 -9.73 13.55
C MET A 86 4.50 -9.99 12.21
N THR A 87 5.27 -11.09 12.14
CA THR A 87 6.06 -11.48 10.97
C THR A 87 5.21 -11.61 9.70
N GLU A 88 4.01 -12.14 9.80
CA GLU A 88 3.10 -12.33 8.67
C GLU A 88 2.71 -10.99 8.01
N ILE A 89 2.38 -9.98 8.83
CA ILE A 89 2.08 -8.62 8.38
C ILE A 89 3.31 -7.98 7.75
N LYS A 90 4.49 -8.11 8.38
CA LYS A 90 5.74 -7.59 7.81
C LYS A 90 6.05 -8.22 6.46
N ASN A 91 5.87 -9.53 6.32
CA ASN A 91 6.17 -10.25 5.10
C ASN A 91 5.24 -9.84 3.95
N ILE A 92 3.93 -9.73 4.20
CA ILE A 92 3.00 -9.29 3.16
C ILE A 92 3.25 -7.83 2.75
N ALA A 93 3.53 -6.96 3.72
CA ALA A 93 3.81 -5.56 3.44
C ALA A 93 5.11 -5.39 2.63
N LYS A 94 6.16 -6.16 2.95
CA LYS A 94 7.41 -6.20 2.17
C LYS A 94 7.19 -6.71 0.75
N LYS A 95 6.41 -7.79 0.59
CA LYS A 95 6.08 -8.33 -0.73
C LYS A 95 5.37 -7.29 -1.59
N LEU A 96 4.37 -6.60 -1.05
CA LEU A 96 3.67 -5.52 -1.75
C LEU A 96 4.62 -4.37 -2.09
N LEU A 97 5.51 -3.99 -1.17
CA LEU A 97 6.50 -2.95 -1.41
C LEU A 97 7.45 -3.31 -2.57
N GLU A 98 7.92 -4.56 -2.62
CA GLU A 98 8.72 -5.10 -3.73
C GLU A 98 7.94 -5.10 -5.04
N GLU A 99 6.67 -5.51 -5.04
CA GLU A 99 5.80 -5.44 -6.23
C GLU A 99 5.72 -4.01 -6.76
N PHE A 100 5.43 -3.03 -5.88
CA PHE A 100 5.39 -1.61 -6.28
C PHE A 100 6.75 -1.04 -6.73
N ASN A 101 7.87 -1.63 -6.32
CA ASN A 101 9.21 -1.27 -6.79
C ASN A 101 9.57 -1.94 -8.13
N GLY A 102 9.19 -3.20 -8.32
CA GLY A 102 9.36 -3.92 -9.58
C GLY A 102 8.54 -3.30 -10.71
N TYR A 103 7.30 -2.85 -10.44
CA TYR A 103 6.51 -2.10 -11.41
C TYR A 103 7.22 -0.83 -11.90
N THR A 104 7.94 -0.12 -11.02
CA THR A 104 8.71 1.07 -11.41
C THR A 104 9.96 0.74 -12.25
N GLU A 105 10.53 -0.46 -12.16
CA GLU A 105 11.66 -0.88 -13.01
C GLU A 105 11.22 -1.29 -14.42
N THR A 106 10.04 -1.90 -14.55
CA THR A 106 9.48 -2.29 -15.86
C THR A 106 8.99 -1.11 -16.70
N GLU A 107 8.47 -0.05 -16.08
CA GLU A 107 8.06 1.16 -16.84
C GLU A 107 9.26 1.97 -17.35
N ASN A 108 10.38 1.97 -16.62
CA ASN A 108 11.64 2.62 -17.05
C ASN A 108 12.41 1.82 -18.12
N SER A 109 11.98 0.61 -18.47
CA SER A 109 12.64 -0.24 -19.47
C SER A 109 12.07 -0.12 -20.89
N SER A 110 11.12 0.80 -21.12
CA SER A 110 10.42 0.95 -22.42
C SER A 110 11.18 1.77 -23.49
N ASP A 111 12.47 2.05 -23.30
CA ASP A 111 13.35 2.66 -24.32
C ASP A 111 14.19 1.62 -25.10
N THR A 112 13.70 0.39 -25.24
CA THR A 112 14.34 -0.59 -26.14
C THR A 112 13.86 -0.38 -27.58
N LEU A 113 14.62 0.48 -28.28
CA LEU A 113 14.75 0.63 -29.73
C LEU A 113 14.14 -0.52 -30.57
N VAL A 114 12.99 -0.25 -31.20
CA VAL A 114 12.48 -1.10 -32.29
C VAL A 114 13.31 -0.83 -33.55
N THR A 115 14.44 -1.50 -33.69
CA THR A 115 15.16 -1.57 -34.97
C THR A 115 14.40 -2.49 -35.92
N TYR A 116 13.60 -1.89 -36.80
CA TYR A 116 13.01 -2.59 -37.95
C TYR A 116 14.12 -3.06 -38.90
N ASN A 117 14.49 -4.34 -38.82
CA ASN A 117 15.27 -4.99 -39.87
C ASN A 117 14.39 -5.18 -41.12
N LYS A 118 14.44 -4.20 -42.01
CA LYS A 118 13.89 -4.32 -43.37
C LYS A 118 14.80 -5.29 -44.14
N LYS A 119 14.45 -6.58 -44.16
CA LYS A 119 15.01 -7.51 -45.15
C LYS A 119 14.57 -7.03 -46.53
N SER A 120 15.49 -6.40 -47.26
CA SER A 120 15.35 -6.17 -48.68
C SER A 120 15.30 -7.53 -49.36
N LEU A 121 14.18 -7.82 -50.03
CA LEU A 121 14.10 -8.87 -51.03
C LEU A 121 15.10 -8.51 -52.15
N ALA A 122 15.95 -9.48 -52.48
CA ALA A 122 16.73 -9.52 -53.72
C ALA A 122 16.06 -10.53 -54.65
#